data_AF-A0AAD7PM89-F1
#
_entry.id   AF-A0AAD7PM89-F1
#
_cell.length_a   1.000
_cell.length_b   1.000
_cell.length_c   1.000
_cell.angle_alpha   90.00
_cell.angle_beta   90.00
_cell.angle_gamma   90.00
#
_symmetry.space_group_name_H-M   'P 1'
#
loop_
_entity.id
_entity.type
_entity.pdbx_description
1 polymer ?
#
loop_
_entity_poly.entity_id
_entity_poly.type
_entity_poly.pdbx_seq_one_letter_code
_entity_poly.pdbx_strand_id
1 'polypeptide(L)'
;MIARSILLLSWGLLVSAQSKSRAFFVFSDSLFNNGNYNFLATTARADAPPYGIDYPTHRPTGLFSNGLNIPDIISEQIGSEPTLPYLSPELKGNKLLIGANFASAGIGILNDTGFQFVS
;
A
#
# COMPACT_ATOMS: atom_id res chain seq x y z
N MET A 1 -35.64 23.20 30.45
CA MET A 1 -34.22 23.01 30.87
C MET A 1 -33.74 21.56 30.78
N ILE A 2 -34.62 20.55 30.69
CA ILE A 2 -34.24 19.11 30.69
C ILE A 2 -33.84 18.60 29.27
N ALA A 3 -34.45 19.11 28.21
CA ALA A 3 -34.19 18.66 26.83
C ALA A 3 -32.76 19.00 26.32
N ARG A 4 -32.15 20.08 26.81
CA ARG A 4 -30.77 20.47 26.45
C ARG A 4 -29.73 19.50 27.05
N SER A 5 -30.01 18.93 28.23
CA SER A 5 -29.12 17.99 28.89
C SER A 5 -29.11 16.61 28.20
N ILE A 6 -30.24 16.18 27.63
CA ILE A 6 -30.35 14.92 26.88
C ILE A 6 -29.59 14.99 25.55
N LEU A 7 -29.68 16.13 24.85
CA LEU A 7 -28.94 16.39 23.61
C LEU A 7 -27.42 16.36 23.81
N LEU A 8 -26.94 16.85 24.96
CA LEU A 8 -25.51 16.79 25.32
C LEU A 8 -25.05 15.38 25.67
N LEU A 9 -25.90 14.56 26.33
CA LEU A 9 -25.59 13.15 26.61
C LEU A 9 -25.51 12.30 25.34
N SER A 10 -26.34 12.57 24.33
CA SER A 10 -26.30 11.85 23.04
C SER A 10 -25.06 12.17 22.20
N TRP A 11 -24.44 13.33 22.38
CA TRP A 11 -23.21 13.70 21.64
C TRP A 11 -21.95 13.04 22.25
N GLY A 12 -21.95 12.78 23.55
CA GLY A 12 -20.81 12.19 24.27
C GLY A 12 -20.64 10.68 24.07
N LEU A 13 -21.66 9.97 23.56
CA LEU A 13 -21.66 8.51 23.42
C LEU A 13 -21.20 8.00 22.04
N LEU A 14 -20.84 8.90 21.11
CA LEU A 14 -20.29 8.54 19.80
C LEU A 14 -18.75 8.69 19.75
N VAL A 15 -18.07 8.57 20.89
CA VAL A 15 -16.62 8.33 20.87
C VAL A 15 -16.42 6.87 20.52
N SER A 16 -16.34 6.59 19.22
CA SER A 16 -15.78 5.33 18.72
C SER A 16 -14.40 5.16 19.34
N ALA A 17 -14.13 4.00 19.94
CA ALA A 17 -12.78 3.62 20.31
C ALA A 17 -11.95 3.55 19.02
N GLN A 18 -11.21 4.61 18.71
CA GLN A 18 -10.27 4.61 17.59
C GLN A 18 -9.28 3.47 17.84
N SER A 19 -9.43 2.36 17.11
CA SER A 19 -8.44 1.29 17.11
C SER A 19 -7.09 1.93 16.82
N LYS A 20 -6.09 1.65 17.66
CA LYS A 20 -4.74 2.17 17.50
C LYS A 20 -4.26 1.71 16.12
N SER A 21 -4.13 2.64 15.18
CA SER A 21 -3.69 2.36 13.80
C SER A 21 -2.43 1.48 13.87
N ARG A 22 -2.48 0.31 13.23
CA ARG A 22 -1.32 -0.58 13.12
C ARG A 22 -0.60 -0.23 11.83
N ALA A 23 0.65 0.20 11.96
CA ALA A 23 1.50 0.36 10.80
C ALA A 23 1.71 -0.99 10.11
N PHE A 24 1.61 -1.03 8.79
CA PHE A 24 1.77 -2.21 7.97
C PHE A 24 3.04 -2.12 7.12
N PHE A 25 4.02 -2.98 7.41
CA PHE A 25 5.27 -3.03 6.65
C PHE A 25 5.37 -4.33 5.86
N VAL A 26 5.69 -4.21 4.58
CA VAL A 26 5.74 -5.34 3.64
C VAL A 26 7.18 -5.56 3.19
N PHE A 27 7.67 -6.79 3.33
CA PHE A 27 8.97 -7.24 2.83
C PHE A 27 8.74 -8.53 2.04
N SER A 28 9.06 -8.53 0.74
CA SER A 28 8.79 -9.67 -0.13
C SER A 28 9.39 -9.47 -1.54
N ASP A 29 8.91 -10.26 -2.50
CA ASP A 29 9.25 -10.25 -3.93
C ASP A 29 8.24 -9.46 -4.81
N SER A 30 8.24 -9.74 -6.12
CA SER A 30 7.37 -9.09 -7.12
C SER A 30 5.88 -9.21 -6.83
N LEU A 31 5.41 -10.32 -6.24
CA LEU A 31 3.98 -10.56 -6.02
C LEU A 31 3.34 -9.58 -5.03
N PHE A 32 4.17 -9.00 -4.15
CA PHE A 32 3.76 -8.00 -3.18
C PHE A 32 4.33 -6.62 -3.51
N ASN A 33 5.02 -6.47 -4.64
CA ASN A 33 5.58 -5.18 -5.04
C ASN A 33 4.45 -4.24 -5.48
N ASN A 34 4.44 -3.02 -4.93
CA ASN A 34 3.43 -2.01 -5.23
C ASN A 34 3.95 -0.85 -6.10
N GLY A 35 5.00 -1.07 -6.89
CA GLY A 35 5.56 -0.07 -7.79
C GLY A 35 6.88 0.56 -7.32
N ASN A 36 7.66 -0.11 -6.45
CA ASN A 36 9.01 0.38 -6.09
C ASN A 36 9.89 0.61 -7.33
N TYR A 37 9.72 -0.23 -8.36
CA TYR A 37 10.52 -0.21 -9.58
C TYR A 37 10.17 0.96 -10.52
N ASN A 38 9.03 1.62 -10.31
CA ASN A 38 8.67 2.83 -11.08
C ASN A 38 9.64 4.00 -10.79
N PHE A 39 10.35 3.95 -9.67
CA PHE A 39 11.31 4.97 -9.23
C PHE A 39 12.76 4.63 -9.59
N LEU A 40 13.00 3.50 -10.27
CA LEU A 40 14.35 3.02 -10.65
C LEU A 40 14.46 2.91 -12.17
N ALA A 41 15.63 3.21 -12.74
CA ALA A 41 15.90 2.91 -14.15
C ALA A 41 16.16 1.40 -14.29
N THR A 42 15.15 0.64 -14.68
CA THR A 42 15.17 -0.84 -14.71
C THR A 42 14.08 -1.36 -15.63
N THR A 43 14.27 -2.56 -16.17
CA THR A 43 13.28 -3.25 -17.01
C THR A 43 12.23 -4.01 -16.20
N ALA A 44 12.45 -4.22 -14.90
CA ALA A 44 11.50 -4.90 -14.02
C ALA A 44 10.36 -3.97 -13.59
N ARG A 45 9.56 -3.48 -14.53
CA ARG A 45 8.42 -2.58 -14.29
C ARG A 45 7.11 -3.21 -14.74
N ALA A 46 6.02 -2.76 -14.12
CA ALA A 46 4.66 -3.16 -14.45
C ALA A 46 3.78 -1.97 -14.87
N ASP A 47 4.39 -0.98 -15.51
CA ASP A 47 3.78 0.27 -16.00
C ASP A 47 3.29 0.18 -17.45
N ALA A 48 3.13 -1.05 -17.98
CA ALA A 48 2.62 -1.33 -19.32
C ALA A 48 1.48 -2.37 -19.32
N PRO A 49 0.68 -2.49 -20.39
CA PRO A 49 -0.30 -3.58 -20.52
C PRO A 49 0.37 -4.97 -20.42
N PRO A 50 -0.30 -5.99 -19.84
CA PRO A 50 -1.72 -6.01 -19.46
C PRO A 50 -2.01 -5.56 -18.01
N TYR A 51 -1.02 -5.08 -17.28
CA TYR A 51 -1.18 -4.72 -15.86
C TYR A 51 -2.23 -3.61 -15.68
N GLY A 52 -3.01 -3.70 -14.60
CA GLY A 52 -4.06 -2.72 -14.29
C GLY A 52 -5.35 -2.80 -15.11
N ILE A 53 -5.56 -3.85 -15.94
CA ILE A 53 -6.79 -3.99 -16.74
C ILE A 53 -8.06 -4.14 -15.90
N ASP A 54 -7.97 -4.77 -14.72
CA ASP A 54 -9.08 -4.96 -13.77
C ASP A 54 -9.15 -3.84 -12.72
N TYR A 55 -8.22 -2.89 -12.76
CA TYR A 55 -8.26 -1.70 -11.90
C TYR A 55 -9.40 -0.77 -12.34
N PRO A 56 -10.05 -0.03 -11.43
CA PRO A 56 -11.12 0.92 -11.80
C PRO A 56 -10.71 1.96 -12.86
N THR A 57 -9.42 2.26 -12.97
CA THR A 57 -8.88 3.18 -13.96
C THR A 57 -8.60 2.55 -15.32
N HIS A 58 -8.58 1.22 -15.42
CA HIS A 58 -8.21 0.44 -16.61
C HIS A 58 -6.89 0.89 -17.26
N ARG A 59 -5.93 1.30 -16.43
CA ARG A 59 -4.61 1.84 -16.84
C ARG A 59 -3.51 1.07 -16.12
N PRO A 60 -2.32 0.91 -16.72
CA PRO A 60 -1.18 0.34 -16.03
C PRO A 60 -0.89 1.06 -14.73
N THR A 61 -0.85 0.31 -13.63
CA THR A 61 -0.71 0.83 -12.27
C THR A 61 0.74 0.77 -11.78
N GLY A 62 1.62 0.03 -12.45
CA GLY A 62 2.94 -0.30 -11.91
C GLY A 62 2.92 -1.45 -10.90
N LEU A 63 1.75 -2.07 -10.67
CA LEU A 63 1.60 -3.28 -9.88
C LEU A 63 1.74 -4.49 -10.80
N PHE A 64 2.42 -5.55 -10.35
CA PHE A 64 2.50 -6.82 -11.08
C PHE A 64 1.18 -7.62 -10.98
N SER A 65 0.06 -6.98 -11.27
CA SER A 65 -1.30 -7.52 -11.19
C SER A 65 -2.22 -6.78 -12.17
N ASN A 66 -3.34 -7.41 -12.54
CA ASN A 66 -4.42 -6.74 -13.28
C ASN A 66 -5.21 -5.79 -12.38
N GLY A 67 -5.24 -6.03 -11.08
CA GLY A 67 -6.04 -5.33 -10.08
C GLY A 67 -5.22 -4.97 -8.84
N LEU A 68 -5.88 -5.01 -7.68
CA LEU A 68 -5.21 -4.91 -6.38
C LEU A 68 -4.23 -6.07 -6.18
N ASN A 69 -3.13 -5.82 -5.48
CA ASN A 69 -2.21 -6.87 -5.04
C ASN A 69 -2.51 -7.30 -3.58
N ILE A 70 -1.79 -8.31 -3.08
CA ILE A 70 -2.03 -8.85 -1.73
C ILE A 70 -1.89 -7.76 -0.63
N PRO A 71 -0.85 -6.91 -0.62
CA PRO A 71 -0.76 -5.77 0.31
C PRO A 71 -1.96 -4.82 0.28
N ASP A 72 -2.49 -4.51 -0.90
CA ASP A 72 -3.65 -3.63 -1.02
C ASP A 72 -4.87 -4.28 -0.36
N ILE A 73 -5.13 -5.55 -0.66
CA ILE A 73 -6.24 -6.32 -0.07
C ILE A 73 -6.09 -6.40 1.45
N ILE A 74 -4.87 -6.66 1.97
CA ILE A 74 -4.62 -6.68 3.42
C ILE A 74 -4.91 -5.31 4.03
N SER A 75 -4.48 -4.23 3.38
CA SER A 75 -4.72 -2.85 3.84
C SER A 75 -6.22 -2.56 3.95
N GLU A 76 -7.01 -2.97 2.95
CA GLU A 76 -8.47 -2.87 2.98
C GLU A 76 -9.08 -3.66 4.16
N GLN A 77 -8.64 -4.90 4.37
CA GLN A 77 -9.17 -5.75 5.45
C GLN A 77 -8.86 -5.21 6.85
N ILE A 78 -7.72 -4.54 7.04
CA ILE A 78 -7.35 -3.92 8.32
C ILE A 78 -7.88 -2.49 8.46
N GLY A 79 -8.60 -1.96 7.46
CA GLY A 79 -9.13 -0.60 7.47
C GLY A 79 -8.04 0.48 7.40
N SER A 80 -6.90 0.19 6.77
CA SER A 80 -5.79 1.11 6.56
C SER A 80 -5.78 1.64 5.13
N GLU A 81 -5.23 2.83 4.94
CA GLU A 81 -4.80 3.24 3.60
C GLU A 81 -3.73 2.27 3.06
N PRO A 82 -3.65 2.09 1.72
CA PRO A 82 -2.58 1.30 1.11
C PRO A 82 -1.20 1.85 1.48
N THR A 83 -0.27 0.94 1.77
CA THR A 83 1.14 1.30 1.97
C THR A 83 1.73 1.86 0.68
N LEU A 84 2.59 2.87 0.78
CA LEU A 84 3.32 3.39 -0.37
C LEU A 84 4.59 2.57 -0.66
N PRO A 85 5.08 2.57 -1.90
CA PRO A 85 6.42 2.06 -2.22
C PRO A 85 7.47 2.76 -1.35
N TYR A 86 8.43 2.01 -0.80
CA TYR A 86 9.55 2.56 -0.04
C TYR A 86 10.29 3.68 -0.80
N LEU A 87 10.43 3.55 -2.12
CA LEU A 87 11.12 4.54 -2.95
C LEU A 87 10.23 5.72 -3.37
N SER A 88 8.97 5.77 -2.93
CA SER A 88 8.07 6.87 -3.29
C SER A 88 8.47 8.18 -2.60
N PRO A 89 8.56 9.32 -3.33
CA PRO A 89 8.81 10.64 -2.75
C PRO A 89 7.64 11.15 -1.88
N GLU A 90 6.51 10.45 -1.91
CA GLU A 90 5.34 10.70 -1.08
C GLU A 90 5.38 9.96 0.26
N LEU A 91 6.27 8.98 0.44
CA LEU A 91 6.45 8.26 1.70
C LEU A 91 7.20 9.13 2.73
N LYS A 92 6.48 10.11 3.29
CA LYS A 92 7.01 11.05 4.28
C LYS A 92 5.94 11.48 5.28
N GLY A 93 6.38 11.97 6.43
CA GLY A 93 5.48 12.44 7.51
C GLY A 93 4.48 11.36 7.92
N ASN A 94 3.20 11.72 7.99
CA ASN A 94 2.14 10.83 8.44
C ASN A 94 1.96 9.59 7.54
N LYS A 95 2.35 9.64 6.26
CA LYS A 95 2.28 8.48 5.37
C LYS A 95 3.21 7.34 5.83
N LEU A 96 4.37 7.67 6.43
CA LEU A 96 5.27 6.66 6.99
C LEU A 96 4.67 5.97 8.23
N LEU A 97 3.76 6.63 8.95
CA LEU A 97 3.08 6.06 10.12
C LEU A 97 2.02 5.01 9.75
N ILE A 98 1.55 5.02 8.50
CA ILE A 98 0.68 3.99 7.92
C ILE A 98 1.50 2.73 7.63
N GLY A 99 2.76 2.91 7.25
CA GLY A 99 3.71 1.85 6.92
C GLY A 99 4.33 2.04 5.54
N ALA A 100 5.08 1.04 5.07
CA ALA A 100 5.82 1.11 3.82
C ALA A 100 6.00 -0.28 3.20
N ASN A 101 6.06 -0.33 1.87
CA ASN A 101 6.28 -1.55 1.13
C ASN A 101 7.70 -1.59 0.55
N PHE A 102 8.52 -2.50 1.08
CA PHE A 102 9.89 -2.76 0.68
C PHE A 102 10.01 -3.96 -0.28
N ALA A 103 8.90 -4.54 -0.72
CA ALA A 103 8.92 -5.68 -1.61
C ALA A 103 9.60 -5.32 -2.94
N SER A 104 10.37 -6.26 -3.50
CA SER A 104 11.29 -5.98 -4.59
C SER A 104 11.15 -7.02 -5.71
N ALA A 105 10.83 -6.59 -6.92
CA ALA A 105 10.61 -7.48 -8.06
C ALA A 105 11.88 -8.23 -8.51
N GLY A 106 13.06 -7.71 -8.19
CA GLY A 106 14.35 -8.32 -8.49
C GLY A 106 14.99 -9.03 -7.30
N ILE A 107 14.28 -9.23 -6.18
CA ILE A 107 14.82 -10.04 -5.08
C ILE A 107 14.73 -11.53 -5.44
N GLY A 108 15.67 -12.31 -4.94
CA GLY A 108 15.60 -13.75 -5.05
C GLY A 108 16.33 -14.43 -3.90
N ILE A 109 16.11 -15.74 -3.77
CA ILE A 109 16.59 -16.54 -2.63
C ILE A 109 18.09 -16.87 -2.76
N LEU A 110 18.58 -16.98 -4.00
CA LEU A 110 19.97 -17.34 -4.29
C LEU A 110 20.78 -16.08 -4.63
N ASN A 111 22.08 -16.10 -4.34
CA ASN A 111 22.98 -14.99 -4.68
C ASN A 111 22.97 -14.65 -6.18
N ASP A 112 22.68 -15.64 -7.02
CA ASP A 112 22.67 -15.52 -8.48
C ASP A 112 21.28 -15.18 -9.04
N THR A 113 20.31 -14.87 -8.18
CA THR A 113 18.96 -14.44 -8.60
C THR A 113 18.83 -12.92 -8.45
N GLY A 114 18.18 -12.27 -9.41
CA GLY A 114 17.98 -10.82 -9.37
C GLY A 114 19.01 -9.95 -10.09
N PHE A 115 20.22 -10.47 -10.36
CA PHE A 115 21.28 -9.71 -11.05
C PHE A 115 20.85 -9.18 -12.43
N GLN A 116 19.95 -9.88 -13.11
CA GLN A 116 19.42 -9.48 -14.42
C GLN A 116 18.63 -8.16 -14.39
N PHE A 117 18.22 -7.71 -13.20
CA PHE A 117 17.43 -6.51 -12.99
C PHE A 117 18.22 -5.36 -12.37
N VAL A 118 19.53 -5.57 -12.13
CA VAL A 118 20.50 -4.55 -11.72
C VAL A 118 21.09 -3.95 -13.00
N SER A 119 20.49 -2.87 -13.49
CA SER A 119 21.00 -2.08 -14.63
C SER A 119 21.66 -0.80 -14.15
#